data_AF-A0A919J2G9-F1
#
_entry.id   AF-A0A919J2G9-F1
#
_cell.length_a   1.000
_cell.length_b   1.000
_cell.length_c   1.000
_cell.angle_alpha   90.00
_cell.angle_beta   90.00
_cell.angle_gamma   90.00
#
_symmetry.space_group_name_H-M   'P 1'
#
loop_
_entity.id
_entity.type
_entity.pdbx_description
1 polymer ?
#
loop_
_entity_poly.entity_id
_entity_poly.type
_entity_poly.pdbx_seq_one_letter_code
_entity_poly.pdbx_strand_id
1 'polypeptide(L)'
;MTEQASRLKFLLQVKHWQTYRTFCREYDRAAAALDPQLVGTWPSRAHFYRWLSGALKGLPHPHHCRVIEAMFDGLPASQIFESLTPDRAATEFTPSALEAPTVGAVSDPLDLVIYDNLNDEDNRAISQRIRNGRNIFFVAHTGYNAMVSLYQSPMRAALEKGAVLKVVVTAPENAIMQYEQLKHRLCPSIRQEGEIREVLAACERHRAHAVRFGQPAENVQARTYLGVPSMNALLVDGWLRLIPYLPLIDAAESPVFEYFFDVDSPSTTIKTYLRSLNLLWSDSTPSLDQDKAQSVANL
;
A
#
# COMPACT_ATOMS: atom_id res chain seq x y z
N MET A 1 -26.44 20.77 8.11
CA MET A 1 -26.90 19.43 8.54
C MET A 1 -25.90 18.95 9.57
N THR A 2 -26.33 18.71 10.80
CA THR A 2 -25.47 18.31 11.93
C THR A 2 -24.78 16.98 11.62
N GLU A 3 -23.44 16.92 11.77
CA GLU A 3 -22.68 15.67 11.60
C GLU A 3 -23.16 14.62 12.62
N GLN A 4 -23.95 13.65 12.16
CA GLN A 4 -24.28 12.46 12.92
C GLN A 4 -23.11 11.47 12.80
N ALA A 5 -22.73 10.86 13.92
CA ALA A 5 -21.72 9.81 13.95
C ALA A 5 -22.24 8.61 14.74
N SER A 6 -21.76 7.41 14.41
CA SER A 6 -22.10 6.21 15.16
C SER A 6 -21.46 6.24 16.56
N ARG A 7 -22.15 5.71 17.57
CA ARG A 7 -21.59 5.49 18.92
C ARG A 7 -20.27 4.71 18.88
N LEU A 8 -20.12 3.80 17.92
CA LEU A 8 -18.87 3.09 17.63
C LEU A 8 -17.68 4.05 17.46
N LYS A 9 -17.87 5.18 16.78
CA LYS A 9 -16.80 6.18 16.56
C LYS A 9 -16.23 6.69 17.89
N PHE A 10 -17.11 6.95 18.86
CA PHE A 10 -16.72 7.45 20.18
C PHE A 10 -16.14 6.36 21.06
N LEU A 11 -16.68 5.14 21.01
CA LEU A 11 -16.13 3.99 21.73
C LEU A 11 -14.70 3.67 21.29
N LEU A 12 -14.43 3.74 19.98
CA LEU A 12 -13.08 3.61 19.45
C LEU A 12 -12.18 4.78 19.87
N GLN A 13 -12.73 5.98 20.05
CA GLN A 13 -11.96 7.11 20.55
C GLN A 13 -11.50 6.90 22.00
N VAL A 14 -12.41 6.49 22.88
CA VAL A 14 -12.11 6.24 24.30
C VAL A 14 -11.10 5.11 24.48
N LYS A 15 -11.20 4.04 23.67
CA LYS A 15 -10.27 2.89 23.74
C LYS A 15 -8.95 3.13 22.96
N HIS A 16 -8.78 4.28 22.31
CA HIS A 16 -7.64 4.59 21.43
C HIS A 16 -7.47 3.63 20.24
N TRP A 17 -8.60 3.17 19.68
CA TRP A 17 -8.68 2.23 18.55
C TRP A 17 -9.20 2.87 17.26
N GLN A 18 -8.96 4.18 17.08
CA GLN A 18 -9.53 4.96 15.98
C GLN A 18 -8.96 4.58 14.60
N THR A 19 -7.73 4.07 14.56
CA THR A 19 -7.10 3.67 13.30
C THR A 19 -7.63 2.31 12.85
N TYR A 20 -7.84 2.14 11.55
CA TYR A 20 -8.30 0.88 10.99
C TYR A 20 -7.39 -0.31 11.35
N ARG A 21 -6.06 -0.09 11.39
CA ARG A 21 -5.09 -1.12 11.80
C ARG A 21 -5.27 -1.54 13.26
N THR A 22 -5.41 -0.57 14.16
CA THR A 22 -5.65 -0.87 15.57
C THR A 22 -7.00 -1.57 15.72
N PHE A 23 -8.04 -1.08 15.06
CA PHE A 23 -9.33 -1.76 15.02
C PHE A 23 -9.21 -3.22 14.54
N CYS A 24 -8.53 -3.50 13.42
CA CYS A 24 -8.34 -4.88 12.93
C CYS A 24 -7.57 -5.77 13.91
N ARG A 25 -6.54 -5.24 14.58
CA ARG A 25 -5.79 -5.99 15.60
C ARG A 25 -6.67 -6.37 16.79
N GLU A 26 -7.46 -5.43 17.27
CA GLU A 26 -8.37 -5.65 18.40
C GLU A 26 -9.57 -6.53 17.99
N TYR A 27 -10.02 -6.41 16.75
CA TYR A 27 -10.99 -7.30 16.13
C TYR A 27 -10.47 -8.74 16.08
N ASP A 28 -9.26 -8.96 15.58
CA ASP A 28 -8.65 -10.29 15.52
C ASP A 28 -8.43 -10.89 16.91
N ARG A 29 -8.08 -10.06 17.91
CA ARG A 29 -7.98 -10.50 19.31
C ARG A 29 -9.33 -10.97 19.84
N ALA A 30 -10.39 -10.21 19.61
CA ALA A 30 -11.75 -10.58 20.03
C ALA A 30 -12.27 -11.81 19.26
N ALA A 31 -12.01 -11.87 17.96
CA ALA A 31 -12.36 -13.00 17.11
C ALA A 31 -11.69 -14.30 17.57
N ALA A 32 -10.39 -14.26 17.87
CA ALA A 32 -9.64 -15.43 18.35
C ALA A 32 -10.20 -16.02 19.65
N ALA A 33 -10.76 -15.18 20.53
CA ALA A 33 -11.38 -15.61 21.77
C ALA A 33 -12.78 -16.23 21.57
N LEU A 34 -13.47 -15.90 20.48
CA LEU A 34 -14.81 -16.40 20.16
C LEU A 34 -14.78 -17.64 19.27
N ASP A 35 -14.11 -17.53 18.13
CA ASP A 35 -14.00 -18.56 17.10
C ASP A 35 -12.77 -18.25 16.22
N PRO A 36 -11.72 -19.10 16.23
CA PRO A 36 -10.53 -18.90 15.42
C PRO A 36 -10.78 -18.72 13.92
N GLN A 37 -11.92 -19.20 13.37
CA GLN A 37 -12.28 -19.00 11.97
C GLN A 37 -12.68 -17.55 11.63
N LEU A 38 -12.98 -16.73 12.64
CA LEU A 38 -13.31 -15.31 12.48
C LEU A 38 -12.07 -14.41 12.47
N VAL A 39 -10.89 -14.96 12.73
CA VAL A 39 -9.63 -14.19 12.66
C VAL A 39 -9.34 -13.82 11.20
N GLY A 40 -9.06 -12.55 10.95
CA GLY A 40 -8.86 -12.01 9.61
C GLY A 40 -10.16 -11.73 8.85
N THR A 41 -11.33 -11.91 9.45
CA THR A 41 -12.63 -11.57 8.86
C THR A 41 -13.11 -10.17 9.25
N TRP A 42 -12.22 -9.26 9.61
CA TRP A 42 -12.58 -7.86 9.87
C TRP A 42 -13.24 -7.23 8.63
N PRO A 43 -14.15 -6.26 8.81
CA PRO A 43 -14.75 -5.53 7.70
C PRO A 43 -13.68 -4.82 6.87
N SER A 44 -13.87 -4.71 5.54
CA SER A 44 -13.02 -3.84 4.71
C SER A 44 -13.00 -2.40 5.23
N ARG A 45 -11.96 -1.63 4.87
CA ARG A 45 -11.79 -0.23 5.33
C ARG A 45 -12.98 0.66 4.94
N ALA A 46 -13.55 0.44 3.75
CA ALA A 46 -14.79 1.09 3.33
C ALA A 46 -15.99 0.75 4.22
N HIS A 47 -16.15 -0.53 4.61
CA HIS A 47 -17.19 -0.95 5.55
C HIS A 47 -16.96 -0.39 6.95
N PHE A 48 -15.73 -0.36 7.42
CA PHE A 48 -15.35 0.26 8.69
C PHE A 48 -15.70 1.76 8.72
N TYR A 49 -15.30 2.55 7.72
CA TYR A 49 -15.66 3.98 7.71
C TYR A 49 -17.16 4.21 7.54
N ARG A 50 -17.86 3.36 6.78
CA ARG A 50 -19.33 3.36 6.71
C ARG A 50 -19.99 3.08 8.06
N TRP A 51 -19.36 2.27 8.91
CA TRP A 51 -19.84 2.01 10.27
C TRP A 51 -19.67 3.22 11.19
N LEU A 52 -18.61 4.02 11.00
CA LEU A 52 -18.34 5.20 11.82
C LEU A 52 -19.23 6.39 11.46
N SER A 53 -19.68 6.49 10.20
CA SER A 53 -20.45 7.62 9.70
C SER A 53 -21.88 7.71 10.24
N GLY A 54 -22.38 6.69 10.94
CA GLY A 54 -23.76 6.66 11.43
C GLY A 54 -24.83 6.53 10.32
N ALA A 55 -24.41 6.27 9.07
CA ALA A 55 -25.30 6.14 7.91
C ALA A 55 -25.73 4.68 7.62
N LEU A 56 -25.61 3.80 8.61
CA LEU A 56 -25.93 2.37 8.47
C LEU A 56 -27.47 2.19 8.52
N LYS A 57 -28.07 1.65 7.44
CA LYS A 57 -29.53 1.41 7.35
C LYS A 57 -30.03 0.21 8.19
N GLY A 58 -29.16 -0.38 9.01
CA GLY A 58 -29.39 -1.59 9.81
C GLY A 58 -28.09 -2.06 10.45
N LEU A 59 -28.09 -3.23 11.09
CA LEU A 59 -26.87 -3.79 11.69
C LEU A 59 -25.97 -4.48 10.65
N PRO A 60 -24.64 -4.56 10.90
CA PRO A 60 -23.75 -5.40 10.11
C PRO A 60 -24.14 -6.87 10.13
N HIS A 61 -23.50 -7.67 9.28
CA HIS A 61 -23.70 -9.11 9.26
C HIS A 61 -23.50 -9.75 10.65
N PRO A 62 -24.29 -10.77 11.06
CA PRO A 62 -24.28 -11.32 12.42
C PRO A 62 -22.92 -11.76 12.99
N HIS A 63 -21.98 -12.23 12.16
CA HIS A 63 -20.63 -12.55 12.63
C HIS A 63 -19.85 -11.29 13.07
N HIS A 64 -20.01 -10.16 12.36
CA HIS A 64 -19.37 -8.91 12.74
C HIS A 64 -19.97 -8.36 14.02
N CYS A 65 -21.29 -8.47 14.20
CA CYS A 65 -21.96 -8.08 15.43
C CYS A 65 -21.37 -8.82 16.64
N ARG A 66 -21.26 -10.16 16.55
CA ARG A 66 -20.69 -10.98 17.63
C ARG A 66 -19.27 -10.56 18.03
N VAL A 67 -18.39 -10.33 17.05
CA VAL A 67 -17.00 -9.91 17.34
C VAL A 67 -16.97 -8.51 17.96
N ILE A 68 -17.78 -7.58 17.45
CA ILE A 68 -17.83 -6.20 17.94
C ILE A 68 -18.43 -6.11 19.35
N GLU A 69 -19.45 -6.91 19.65
CA GLU A 69 -19.99 -7.04 21.00
C GLU A 69 -18.91 -7.53 21.97
N ALA A 70 -18.09 -8.51 21.56
CA ALA A 70 -16.97 -8.97 22.38
C ALA A 70 -15.84 -7.93 22.53
N MET A 71 -15.59 -7.09 21.53
CA MET A 71 -14.62 -5.99 21.63
C MET A 71 -15.01 -4.93 22.68
N PHE A 72 -16.31 -4.77 22.94
CA PHE A 72 -16.86 -3.76 23.84
C PHE A 72 -17.60 -4.40 25.03
N ASP A 73 -16.98 -5.43 25.61
CA ASP A 73 -17.38 -5.98 26.91
C ASP A 73 -18.86 -6.46 26.95
N GLY A 74 -19.38 -6.97 25.82
CA GLY A 74 -20.74 -7.50 25.68
C GLY A 74 -21.81 -6.45 25.38
N LEU A 75 -21.44 -5.20 25.11
CA LEU A 75 -22.40 -4.15 24.74
C LEU A 75 -23.13 -4.55 23.44
N PRO A 76 -24.49 -4.52 23.37
CA PRO A 76 -25.22 -5.00 22.20
C PRO A 76 -24.91 -4.21 20.92
N ALA A 77 -24.81 -4.89 19.78
CA ALA A 77 -24.53 -4.24 18.50
C ALA A 77 -25.55 -3.13 18.16
N SER A 78 -26.82 -3.30 18.53
CA SER A 78 -27.86 -2.28 18.36
C SER A 78 -27.54 -0.95 19.06
N GLN A 79 -26.82 -0.99 20.18
CA GLN A 79 -26.39 0.20 20.91
C GLN A 79 -25.06 0.75 20.39
N ILE A 80 -24.15 -0.13 19.97
CA ILE A 80 -22.85 0.25 19.40
C ILE A 80 -23.03 1.01 18.07
N PHE A 81 -23.98 0.60 17.25
CA PHE A 81 -24.27 1.20 15.95
C PHE A 81 -25.35 2.28 15.99
N GLU A 82 -25.80 2.69 17.19
CA GLU A 82 -26.75 3.80 17.35
C GLU A 82 -26.12 5.10 16.83
N SER A 83 -26.87 5.84 16.02
CA SER A 83 -26.45 7.18 15.56
C SER A 83 -26.63 8.17 16.70
N LEU A 84 -25.54 8.83 17.08
CA LEU A 84 -25.53 9.86 18.11
C LEU A 84 -25.57 11.26 17.49
N THR A 85 -26.35 12.13 18.11
CA THR A 85 -26.24 13.58 17.89
C THR A 85 -25.02 14.13 18.61
N PRO A 86 -24.41 15.23 18.12
CA PRO A 86 -23.26 15.86 18.77
C PRO A 86 -23.49 16.16 20.26
N ASP A 87 -24.68 16.64 20.64
CA ASP A 87 -25.02 16.95 22.03
C ASP A 87 -25.03 15.71 22.94
N ARG A 88 -25.55 14.59 22.42
CA ARG A 88 -25.60 13.33 23.16
C ARG A 88 -24.22 12.69 23.27
N ALA A 89 -23.41 12.80 22.21
CA ALA A 89 -22.01 12.36 22.24
C ALA A 89 -21.14 13.19 23.20
N ALA A 90 -21.32 14.52 23.22
CA ALA A 90 -20.63 15.41 24.15
C ALA A 90 -21.00 15.12 25.61
N THR A 91 -22.24 14.70 25.88
CA THR A 91 -22.69 14.30 27.21
C THR A 91 -22.14 12.93 27.63
N GLU A 92 -22.06 11.98 26.70
CA GLU A 92 -21.65 10.60 26.99
C GLU A 92 -20.12 10.36 26.97
N PHE A 93 -19.33 11.18 26.27
CA PHE A 93 -17.93 10.86 25.95
C PHE A 93 -16.90 11.98 26.13
N THR A 94 -17.18 13.06 26.87
CA THR A 94 -16.31 14.26 26.96
C THR A 94 -14.89 13.98 27.53
N PRO A 95 -13.82 14.36 26.80
CA PRO A 95 -12.52 14.72 27.36
C PRO A 95 -12.28 16.24 27.24
N SER A 96 -11.65 16.84 28.25
CA SER A 96 -11.41 18.29 28.35
C SER A 96 -10.52 18.85 27.21
N ALA A 97 -11.10 19.79 26.45
CA ALA A 97 -10.63 20.78 25.46
C ALA A 97 -9.16 20.87 25.00
N LEU A 98 -8.94 20.97 23.67
CA LEU A 98 -8.47 22.20 22.98
C LEU A 98 -8.58 22.09 21.44
N GLU A 99 -9.03 23.18 20.81
CA GLU A 99 -9.37 23.34 19.39
C GLU A 99 -8.16 23.53 18.45
N ALA A 100 -8.29 23.16 17.17
CA ALA A 100 -7.33 23.45 16.10
C ALA A 100 -8.00 24.21 14.92
N PRO A 101 -7.27 25.08 14.21
CA PRO A 101 -7.84 26.01 13.23
C PRO A 101 -8.06 25.39 11.84
N THR A 102 -9.06 25.90 11.14
CA THR A 102 -9.59 25.47 9.86
C THR A 102 -8.73 25.95 8.68
N VAL A 103 -8.19 25.02 7.88
CA VAL A 103 -7.66 25.27 6.52
C VAL A 103 -8.51 24.47 5.54
N GLY A 104 -8.87 25.09 4.42
CA GLY A 104 -9.84 24.59 3.44
C GLY A 104 -9.62 23.13 3.03
N ALA A 105 -10.54 22.26 3.47
CA ALA A 105 -10.53 20.84 3.17
C ALA A 105 -11.20 20.57 1.82
N VAL A 106 -10.44 20.05 0.86
CA VAL A 106 -11.03 19.26 -0.23
C VAL A 106 -11.46 17.95 0.42
N SER A 107 -12.77 17.74 0.54
CA SER A 107 -13.38 16.59 1.23
C SER A 107 -13.35 15.31 0.39
N ASP A 108 -12.17 14.93 -0.10
CA ASP A 108 -11.97 13.57 -0.58
C ASP A 108 -11.11 12.87 0.48
N PRO A 109 -11.70 12.00 1.34
CA PRO A 109 -10.91 11.29 2.33
C PRO A 109 -9.97 10.33 1.59
N LEU A 110 -8.76 10.79 1.30
CA LEU A 110 -7.67 9.94 0.85
C LEU A 110 -7.51 8.84 1.89
N ASP A 111 -7.70 7.60 1.46
CA ASP A 111 -7.48 6.43 2.31
C ASP A 111 -5.97 6.18 2.46
N LEU A 112 -5.32 7.11 3.18
CA LEU A 112 -3.88 7.24 3.35
C LEU A 112 -3.45 6.62 4.69
N VAL A 113 -2.33 5.92 4.67
CA VAL A 113 -1.56 5.50 5.86
C VAL A 113 -0.15 6.04 5.71
N ILE A 114 0.37 6.62 6.79
CA ILE A 114 1.73 7.14 6.85
C ILE A 114 2.48 6.33 7.89
N TYR A 115 3.66 5.84 7.54
CA TYR A 115 4.63 5.28 8.47
C TYR A 115 5.81 6.24 8.56
N ASP A 116 6.34 6.42 9.76
CA ASP A 116 7.41 7.38 10.02
C ASP A 116 8.71 7.00 9.29
N ASN A 117 8.94 5.70 9.09
CA ASN A 117 10.11 5.15 8.43
C ASN A 117 9.85 3.70 7.93
N LEU A 118 10.79 3.11 7.19
CA LEU A 118 10.67 1.73 6.66
C LEU A 118 10.74 0.63 7.72
N ASN A 119 11.28 0.90 8.91
CA ASN A 119 11.43 -0.13 9.96
C ASN A 119 10.09 -0.48 10.61
N ASP A 120 9.09 0.39 10.50
CA ASP A 120 7.74 0.18 11.06
C ASP A 120 6.81 -0.61 10.12
N GLU A 121 7.37 -1.18 9.05
CA GLU A 121 6.64 -1.87 8.01
C GLU A 121 6.15 -3.27 8.38
N ASP A 122 4.91 -3.54 7.99
CA ASP A 122 4.34 -4.88 8.06
C ASP A 122 4.70 -5.68 6.79
N ASN A 123 5.93 -6.21 6.78
CA ASN A 123 6.42 -7.04 5.66
C ASN A 123 5.53 -8.23 5.33
N ARG A 124 4.78 -8.75 6.33
CA ARG A 124 3.82 -9.84 6.12
C ARG A 124 2.61 -9.34 5.33
N ALA A 125 2.06 -8.20 5.71
CA ALA A 125 0.95 -7.58 4.98
C ALA A 125 1.35 -7.23 3.53
N ILE A 126 2.54 -6.65 3.32
CA ILE A 126 3.07 -6.34 1.98
C ILE A 126 3.21 -7.63 1.16
N SER A 127 3.80 -8.68 1.73
CA SER A 127 3.96 -9.98 1.06
C SER A 127 2.62 -10.61 0.68
N GLN A 128 1.60 -10.50 1.54
CA GLN A 128 0.26 -10.99 1.25
C GLN A 128 -0.40 -10.21 0.11
N ARG A 129 -0.22 -8.89 0.06
CA ARG A 129 -0.71 -8.06 -1.05
C ARG A 129 -0.08 -8.46 -2.37
N ILE A 130 1.25 -8.56 -2.40
CA ILE A 130 1.98 -9.00 -3.60
C ILE A 130 1.50 -10.38 -4.05
N ARG A 131 1.40 -11.36 -3.13
CA ARG A 131 0.98 -12.74 -3.43
C ARG A 131 -0.42 -12.86 -4.04
N ASN A 132 -1.30 -11.91 -3.75
CA ASN A 132 -2.68 -11.90 -4.18
C ASN A 132 -2.95 -10.87 -5.28
N GLY A 133 -1.95 -10.06 -5.64
CA GLY A 133 -2.05 -9.02 -6.65
C GLY A 133 -2.20 -9.59 -8.06
N ARG A 134 -2.99 -8.91 -8.89
CA ARG A 134 -3.12 -9.23 -10.32
C ARG A 134 -2.26 -8.33 -11.17
N ASN A 135 -2.20 -7.04 -10.83
CA ASN A 135 -1.38 -6.05 -11.53
C ASN A 135 -0.38 -5.47 -10.54
N ILE A 136 0.90 -5.73 -10.77
CA ILE A 136 1.99 -5.32 -9.89
C ILE A 136 2.93 -4.43 -10.71
N PHE A 137 3.14 -3.22 -10.25
CA PHE A 137 4.05 -2.27 -10.89
C PHE A 137 5.02 -1.69 -9.87
N PHE A 138 6.31 -1.92 -10.13
CA PHE A 138 7.42 -1.38 -9.37
C PHE A 138 8.13 -0.28 -10.13
N VAL A 139 8.41 0.81 -9.41
CA VAL A 139 9.27 1.89 -9.88
C VAL A 139 10.33 2.15 -8.83
N ALA A 140 11.59 2.24 -9.25
CA ALA A 140 12.69 2.48 -8.34
C ALA A 140 13.86 3.19 -8.99
N HIS A 141 14.53 4.04 -8.22
CA HIS A 141 15.88 4.48 -8.55
C HIS A 141 16.90 3.43 -8.13
N THR A 142 16.93 3.11 -6.83
CA THR A 142 17.88 2.19 -6.19
C THR A 142 17.29 1.66 -4.88
N GLY A 143 17.75 0.51 -4.40
CA GLY A 143 17.30 -0.07 -3.13
C GLY A 143 16.19 -1.11 -3.24
N TYR A 144 16.12 -1.84 -4.35
CA TYR A 144 15.12 -2.90 -4.53
C TYR A 144 15.55 -4.28 -4.02
N ASN A 145 16.42 -4.32 -3.00
CA ASN A 145 16.70 -5.53 -2.23
C ASN A 145 15.39 -6.23 -1.79
N ALA A 146 14.31 -5.47 -1.60
CA ALA A 146 13.01 -6.04 -1.32
C ALA A 146 12.47 -6.96 -2.45
N MET A 147 12.51 -6.61 -3.74
CA MET A 147 12.10 -7.56 -4.81
C MET A 147 13.12 -8.68 -5.00
N VAL A 148 14.41 -8.36 -4.88
CA VAL A 148 15.48 -9.32 -5.12
C VAL A 148 15.64 -10.32 -3.97
N SER A 149 15.27 -9.97 -2.74
CA SER A 149 15.47 -10.82 -1.56
C SER A 149 14.18 -11.08 -0.78
N LEU A 150 13.40 -10.05 -0.42
CA LEU A 150 12.27 -10.19 0.51
C LEU A 150 10.98 -10.72 -0.15
N TYR A 151 10.69 -10.29 -1.37
CA TYR A 151 9.39 -10.49 -2.03
C TYR A 151 9.44 -11.47 -3.21
N GLN A 152 10.55 -12.18 -3.41
CA GLN A 152 10.65 -13.18 -4.49
C GLN A 152 9.57 -14.27 -4.37
N SER A 153 9.38 -14.83 -3.17
CA SER A 153 8.39 -15.89 -2.93
C SER A 153 6.95 -15.44 -3.18
N PRO A 154 6.45 -14.34 -2.58
CA PRO A 154 5.11 -13.86 -2.87
C PRO A 154 4.94 -13.44 -4.33
N MET A 155 5.97 -12.87 -4.97
CA MET A 155 5.93 -12.53 -6.39
C MET A 155 5.76 -13.76 -7.28
N ARG A 156 6.57 -14.81 -7.07
CA ARG A 156 6.44 -16.07 -7.83
C ARG A 156 5.04 -16.68 -7.68
N ALA A 157 4.50 -16.68 -6.46
CA ALA A 157 3.15 -17.17 -6.20
C ALA A 157 2.05 -16.34 -6.86
N ALA A 158 2.26 -15.03 -7.07
CA ALA A 158 1.34 -14.19 -7.83
C ALA A 158 1.45 -14.50 -9.34
N LEU A 159 2.68 -14.61 -9.85
CA LEU A 159 2.94 -14.93 -11.25
C LEU A 159 2.40 -16.30 -11.63
N GLU A 160 2.51 -17.32 -10.79
CA GLU A 160 1.90 -18.65 -11.01
C GLU A 160 0.39 -18.58 -11.25
N LYS A 161 -0.29 -17.59 -10.65
CA LYS A 161 -1.73 -17.33 -10.83
C LYS A 161 -2.05 -16.43 -12.02
N GLY A 162 -1.05 -16.02 -12.80
CA GLY A 162 -1.21 -15.15 -13.97
C GLY A 162 -1.17 -13.65 -13.67
N ALA A 163 -0.56 -13.23 -12.55
CA ALA A 163 -0.32 -11.81 -12.31
C ALA A 163 0.60 -11.20 -13.38
N VAL A 164 0.43 -9.91 -13.65
CA VAL A 164 1.30 -9.10 -14.51
C VAL A 164 2.22 -8.25 -13.64
N LEU A 165 3.52 -8.40 -13.86
CA LEU A 165 4.61 -7.65 -13.25
C LEU A 165 5.21 -6.69 -14.26
N LYS A 166 5.16 -5.40 -13.93
CA LYS A 166 5.91 -4.33 -14.60
C LYS A 166 6.97 -3.79 -13.66
N VAL A 167 8.16 -3.51 -14.17
CA VAL A 167 9.25 -2.93 -13.42
C VAL A 167 9.89 -1.80 -14.22
N VAL A 168 10.08 -0.64 -13.60
CA VAL A 168 10.91 0.45 -14.13
C VAL A 168 12.02 0.73 -13.13
N VAL A 169 13.26 0.62 -13.59
CA VAL A 169 14.44 1.02 -12.82
C VAL A 169 15.18 2.14 -13.53
N THR A 170 16.04 2.86 -12.82
CA THR A 170 16.93 3.81 -13.48
C THR A 170 17.93 3.07 -14.38
N ALA A 171 18.24 3.66 -15.53
CA ALA A 171 19.25 3.15 -16.44
C ALA A 171 20.62 3.09 -15.73
N PRO A 172 21.31 1.93 -15.71
CA PRO A 172 22.61 1.81 -15.05
C PRO A 172 23.68 2.72 -15.69
N GLU A 173 23.56 2.98 -17.00
CA GLU A 173 24.40 3.89 -17.78
C GLU A 173 24.10 5.39 -17.56
N ASN A 174 23.14 5.73 -16.70
CA ASN A 174 22.78 7.11 -16.44
C ASN A 174 23.98 7.91 -15.91
N ALA A 175 24.30 9.04 -16.54
CA ALA A 175 25.40 9.93 -16.14
C ALA A 175 25.27 10.37 -14.67
N ILE A 176 24.04 10.42 -14.14
CA ILE A 176 23.80 10.73 -12.73
C ILE A 176 24.46 9.71 -11.78
N MET A 177 24.60 8.44 -12.21
CA MET A 177 25.24 7.37 -11.44
C MET A 177 26.76 7.56 -11.30
N GLN A 178 27.35 8.48 -12.07
CA GLN A 178 28.77 8.79 -12.04
C GLN A 178 29.15 9.79 -10.94
N TYR A 179 28.16 10.49 -10.34
CA TYR A 179 28.43 11.45 -9.28
C TYR A 179 28.48 10.76 -7.91
N GLU A 180 29.68 10.69 -7.32
CA GLU A 180 29.92 10.10 -5.99
C GLU A 180 29.05 10.72 -4.87
N GLN A 181 28.68 12.00 -5.01
CA GLN A 181 27.83 12.68 -4.03
C GLN A 181 26.40 12.10 -3.99
N LEU A 182 25.90 11.55 -5.10
CA LEU A 182 24.60 10.87 -5.14
C LEU A 182 24.66 9.51 -4.44
N LYS A 183 25.80 8.81 -4.53
CA LYS A 183 26.05 7.54 -3.81
C LYS A 183 26.15 7.72 -2.29
N HIS A 184 26.57 8.90 -1.81
CA HIS A 184 26.91 9.11 -0.41
C HIS A 184 26.02 10.07 0.39
N ARG A 185 25.32 11.02 -0.25
CA ARG A 185 24.67 12.13 0.48
C ARG A 185 23.22 12.41 0.13
N LEU A 186 22.80 12.15 -1.11
CA LEU A 186 21.46 12.58 -1.56
C LEU A 186 20.42 11.46 -1.48
N CYS A 187 20.86 10.20 -1.42
CA CYS A 187 19.98 9.07 -1.13
C CYS A 187 20.84 7.85 -0.74
N PRO A 188 21.03 7.53 0.55
CA PRO A 188 21.90 6.45 1.04
C PRO A 188 21.50 5.03 0.60
N SER A 189 20.33 4.88 -0.03
CA SER A 189 19.90 3.68 -0.73
C SER A 189 20.21 3.68 -2.23
N ILE A 190 20.94 4.69 -2.76
CA ILE A 190 21.71 4.63 -4.02
C ILE A 190 22.88 3.69 -3.80
N ARG A 191 22.52 2.42 -3.73
CA ARG A 191 23.46 1.32 -3.84
C ARG A 191 23.73 1.06 -5.33
N GLN A 192 24.93 0.53 -5.57
CA GLN A 192 25.69 0.66 -6.81
C GLN A 192 25.01 0.07 -8.05
N GLU A 193 25.51 0.39 -9.24
CA GLU A 193 25.10 -0.16 -10.55
C GLU A 193 24.78 -1.67 -10.52
N GLY A 194 25.53 -2.44 -9.72
CA GLY A 194 25.30 -3.88 -9.50
C GLY A 194 23.87 -4.22 -9.04
N GLU A 195 23.26 -3.42 -8.15
CA GLU A 195 21.91 -3.69 -7.67
C GLU A 195 20.83 -3.48 -8.75
N ILE A 196 21.01 -2.48 -9.62
CA ILE A 196 20.10 -2.26 -10.76
C ILE A 196 20.14 -3.49 -11.69
N ARG A 197 21.35 -3.98 -11.99
CA ARG A 197 21.55 -5.19 -12.80
C ARG A 197 20.95 -6.42 -12.12
N GLU A 198 21.04 -6.54 -10.80
CA GLU A 198 20.41 -7.63 -10.04
C GLU A 198 18.89 -7.61 -10.11
N VAL A 199 18.25 -6.43 -10.11
CA VAL A 199 16.80 -6.29 -10.29
C VAL A 199 16.39 -6.76 -11.68
N LEU A 200 17.12 -6.36 -12.72
CA LEU A 200 16.86 -6.83 -14.08
C LEU A 200 17.04 -8.35 -14.20
N ALA A 201 18.10 -8.90 -13.59
CA ALA A 201 18.31 -10.34 -13.52
C ALA A 201 17.23 -11.08 -12.71
N ALA A 202 16.67 -10.45 -11.67
CA ALA A 202 15.53 -10.98 -10.94
C ALA A 202 14.27 -11.01 -11.80
N CYS A 203 14.03 -9.97 -12.61
CA CYS A 203 12.94 -9.93 -13.58
C CYS A 203 13.07 -11.07 -14.61
N GLU A 204 14.28 -11.33 -15.11
CA GLU A 204 14.53 -12.48 -16.00
C GLU A 204 14.20 -13.82 -15.34
N ARG A 205 14.61 -14.02 -14.08
CA ARG A 205 14.25 -15.23 -13.32
C ARG A 205 12.74 -15.35 -13.10
N HIS A 206 12.06 -14.23 -12.84
CA HIS A 206 10.61 -14.20 -12.69
C HIS A 206 9.88 -14.50 -14.01
N ARG A 207 10.39 -13.98 -15.14
CA ARG A 207 9.88 -14.28 -16.49
C ARG A 207 9.99 -15.76 -16.80
N ALA A 208 11.18 -16.35 -16.59
CA ALA A 208 11.41 -17.78 -16.77
C ALA A 208 10.52 -18.64 -15.86
N HIS A 209 10.30 -18.21 -14.61
CA HIS A 209 9.39 -18.86 -13.67
C HIS A 209 7.94 -18.83 -14.17
N ALA A 210 7.45 -17.67 -14.60
CA ALA A 210 6.09 -17.53 -15.14
C ALA A 210 5.85 -18.47 -16.33
N VAL A 211 6.77 -18.48 -17.30
CA VAL A 211 6.71 -19.37 -18.48
C VAL A 211 6.69 -20.84 -18.08
N ARG A 212 7.53 -21.25 -17.13
CA ARG A 212 7.56 -22.63 -16.62
C ARG A 212 6.22 -23.07 -16.03
N PHE A 213 5.43 -22.14 -15.49
CA PHE A 213 4.11 -22.40 -14.92
C PHE A 213 2.96 -22.11 -15.92
N GLY A 214 3.26 -22.04 -17.22
CA GLY A 214 2.25 -21.91 -18.27
C GLY A 214 1.70 -20.51 -18.45
N GLN A 215 2.36 -19.50 -17.89
CA GLN A 215 1.96 -18.10 -18.01
C GLN A 215 2.74 -17.41 -19.14
N PRO A 216 2.15 -16.41 -19.81
CA PRO A 216 2.83 -15.71 -20.90
C PRO A 216 4.10 -14.98 -20.44
N ALA A 217 5.13 -14.93 -21.29
CA ALA A 217 6.40 -14.26 -20.95
C ALA A 217 6.20 -12.74 -20.77
N GLU A 218 5.24 -12.16 -21.50
CA GLU A 218 4.84 -10.76 -21.41
C GLU A 218 4.19 -10.39 -20.06
N ASN A 219 3.85 -11.36 -19.22
CA ASN A 219 3.42 -11.09 -17.86
C ASN A 219 4.56 -10.51 -17.02
N VAL A 220 5.82 -10.60 -17.43
CA VAL A 220 6.95 -9.99 -16.73
C VAL A 220 7.70 -9.08 -17.68
N GLN A 221 7.63 -7.77 -17.43
CA GLN A 221 8.28 -6.75 -18.25
C GLN A 221 9.13 -5.84 -17.37
N ALA A 222 10.36 -5.56 -17.80
CA ALA A 222 11.23 -4.58 -17.16
C ALA A 222 11.70 -3.55 -18.18
N ARG A 223 11.79 -2.30 -17.73
CA ARG A 223 12.26 -1.15 -18.50
C ARG A 223 13.27 -0.34 -17.70
N THR A 224 14.14 0.37 -18.40
CA THR A 224 15.07 1.35 -17.85
C THR A 224 14.62 2.77 -18.18
N TYR A 225 14.74 3.67 -17.22
CA TYR A 225 14.44 5.09 -17.35
C TYR A 225 15.72 5.92 -17.21
N LEU A 226 15.96 6.84 -18.16
CA LEU A 226 17.17 7.67 -18.15
C LEU A 226 17.18 8.72 -17.03
N GLY A 227 16.02 9.10 -16.49
CA GLY A 227 15.95 9.99 -15.33
C GLY A 227 16.05 9.24 -14.00
N VAL A 228 15.95 9.99 -12.91
CA VAL A 228 15.83 9.44 -11.55
C VAL A 228 14.38 9.60 -11.10
N PRO A 229 13.65 8.51 -10.80
CA PRO A 229 12.37 8.62 -10.11
C PRO A 229 12.54 9.40 -8.81
N SER A 230 11.62 10.32 -8.50
CA SER A 230 11.67 11.08 -7.25
C SER A 230 11.30 10.27 -6.00
N MET A 231 10.85 9.03 -6.20
CA MET A 231 10.42 8.11 -5.16
C MET A 231 10.47 6.66 -5.65
N ASN A 232 10.58 5.72 -4.72
CA ASN A 232 10.16 4.34 -4.97
C ASN A 232 8.63 4.29 -5.00
N ALA A 233 8.06 3.54 -5.93
CA ALA A 233 6.65 3.22 -5.96
C ALA A 233 6.42 1.71 -6.08
N LEU A 234 5.46 1.21 -5.31
CA LEU A 234 4.89 -0.13 -5.46
C LEU A 234 3.37 0.02 -5.61
N LEU A 235 2.88 -0.31 -6.79
CA LEU A 235 1.46 -0.36 -7.09
C LEU A 235 1.03 -1.83 -7.18
N VAL A 236 0.07 -2.25 -6.36
CA VAL A 236 -0.60 -3.55 -6.47
C VAL A 236 -2.10 -3.30 -6.54
N ASP A 237 -2.68 -3.44 -7.72
CA ASP A 237 -4.11 -3.19 -7.96
C ASP A 237 -4.58 -1.84 -7.36
N GLY A 238 -5.45 -1.86 -6.35
CA GLY A 238 -5.97 -0.66 -5.64
C GLY A 238 -5.12 -0.18 -4.45
N TRP A 239 -3.83 -0.50 -4.43
CA TRP A 239 -2.91 -0.11 -3.36
C TRP A 239 -1.63 0.49 -3.95
N LEU A 240 -1.35 1.75 -3.63
CA LEU A 240 -0.16 2.46 -4.05
C LEU A 240 0.69 2.82 -2.83
N ARG A 241 1.91 2.30 -2.78
CA ARG A 241 2.91 2.62 -1.77
C ARG A 241 4.00 3.50 -2.38
N LEU A 242 4.31 4.61 -1.74
CA LEU A 242 5.31 5.59 -2.15
C LEU A 242 6.34 5.80 -1.03
N ILE A 243 7.61 5.84 -1.40
CA ILE A 243 8.72 6.15 -0.49
C ILE A 243 9.56 7.25 -1.17
N PRO A 244 9.44 8.51 -0.73
CA PRO A 244 10.19 9.61 -1.35
C PRO A 244 11.67 9.48 -1.06
N TYR A 245 12.48 10.01 -1.97
CA TYR A 245 13.90 10.20 -1.69
C TYR A 245 14.10 11.57 -1.05
N LEU A 246 14.30 11.57 0.27
CA LEU A 246 14.55 12.79 1.03
C LEU A 246 16.06 13.08 1.08
N PRO A 247 16.47 14.36 0.90
CA PRO A 247 17.87 14.71 0.88
C PRO A 247 18.52 14.51 2.26
N LEU A 248 19.75 14.00 2.27
CA LEU A 248 20.62 13.93 3.46
C LEU A 248 20.20 12.94 4.57
N ILE A 249 19.18 12.11 4.36
CA ILE A 249 18.76 11.05 5.31
C ILE A 249 18.81 9.68 4.64
N ASP A 250 18.93 8.59 5.41
CA ASP A 250 18.84 7.24 4.84
C ASP A 250 17.44 7.00 4.28
N ALA A 251 17.33 6.22 3.20
CA ALA A 251 16.00 5.89 2.70
C ALA A 251 15.24 5.03 3.70
N ALA A 252 15.92 4.22 4.54
CA ALA A 252 15.30 3.53 5.66
C ALA A 252 14.60 4.48 6.64
N GLU A 253 15.04 5.73 6.72
CA GLU A 253 14.45 6.81 7.54
C GLU A 253 13.39 7.62 6.79
N SER A 254 13.16 7.35 5.50
CA SER A 254 12.15 8.06 4.73
C SER A 254 10.74 7.59 5.10
N PRO A 255 9.77 8.52 5.21
CA PRO A 255 8.40 8.17 5.52
C PRO A 255 7.79 7.37 4.37
N VAL A 256 6.82 6.52 4.71
CA VAL A 256 6.15 5.64 3.75
C VAL A 256 4.70 6.06 3.65
N PHE A 257 4.23 6.31 2.43
CA PHE A 257 2.86 6.68 2.15
C PHE A 257 2.14 5.53 1.45
N GLU A 258 1.13 4.96 2.08
CA GLU A 258 0.27 3.93 1.49
C GLU A 258 -1.11 4.50 1.22
N TYR A 259 -1.51 4.49 -0.04
CA TYR A 259 -2.83 4.85 -0.50
C TYR A 259 -3.61 3.60 -0.85
N PHE A 260 -4.85 3.55 -0.40
CA PHE A 260 -5.84 2.56 -0.80
C PHE A 260 -6.90 3.24 -1.65
N PHE A 261 -7.32 2.60 -2.73
CA PHE A 261 -8.30 3.20 -3.64
C PHE A 261 -9.07 2.13 -4.42
N ASP A 262 -10.28 2.50 -4.85
CA ASP A 262 -11.04 1.74 -5.83
C ASP A 262 -10.44 1.97 -7.22
N VAL A 263 -10.06 0.89 -7.89
CA VAL A 263 -9.47 0.93 -9.24
C VAL A 263 -10.44 1.48 -10.27
N ASP A 264 -11.75 1.24 -10.07
CA ASP A 264 -12.80 1.69 -11.00
C ASP A 264 -13.19 3.16 -10.75
N SER A 265 -12.90 3.69 -9.57
CA SER A 265 -13.21 5.07 -9.19
C SER A 265 -12.12 5.72 -8.33
N PRO A 266 -10.89 5.91 -8.85
CA PRO A 266 -9.82 6.53 -8.10
C PRO A 266 -10.07 8.03 -7.87
N SER A 267 -9.63 8.53 -6.71
CA SER A 267 -9.66 9.96 -6.39
C SER A 267 -8.77 10.77 -7.35
N THR A 268 -8.99 12.08 -7.39
CA THR A 268 -8.22 12.99 -8.27
C THR A 268 -6.71 12.92 -8.01
N THR A 269 -6.31 12.83 -6.74
CA THR A 269 -4.89 12.68 -6.36
C THR A 269 -4.32 11.37 -6.88
N ILE A 270 -5.05 10.25 -6.72
CA ILE A 270 -4.60 8.95 -7.21
C ILE A 270 -4.51 8.92 -8.73
N LYS A 271 -5.48 9.52 -9.44
CA LYS A 271 -5.43 9.68 -10.90
C LYS A 271 -4.16 10.38 -11.36
N THR A 272 -3.68 11.38 -10.61
CA THR A 272 -2.42 12.07 -10.92
C THR A 272 -1.22 11.13 -10.80
N TYR A 273 -1.12 10.35 -9.72
CA TYR A 273 -0.04 9.36 -9.56
C TYR A 273 -0.09 8.27 -10.63
N LEU A 274 -1.27 7.69 -10.89
CA LEU A 274 -1.44 6.68 -11.94
C LEU A 274 -1.06 7.22 -13.31
N ARG A 275 -1.44 8.47 -13.63
CA ARG A 275 -1.02 9.14 -14.87
C ARG A 275 0.50 9.28 -14.93
N SER A 276 1.15 9.72 -13.86
CA SER A 276 2.61 9.85 -13.80
C SER A 276 3.32 8.51 -14.00
N LEU A 277 2.84 7.45 -13.36
CA LEU A 277 3.40 6.10 -13.51
C LEU A 277 3.22 5.55 -14.94
N ASN A 278 2.08 5.82 -15.58
CA ASN A 278 1.83 5.44 -16.97
C ASN A 278 2.71 6.19 -17.97
N LEU A 279 2.93 7.50 -17.76
CA LEU A 279 3.85 8.29 -18.56
C LEU A 279 5.28 7.79 -18.40
N LEU A 280 5.72 7.56 -17.16
CA LEU A 280 7.02 6.98 -16.86
C LEU A 280 7.22 5.63 -17.58
N TRP A 281 6.23 4.74 -17.51
CA TRP A 281 6.27 3.46 -18.23
C TRP A 281 6.46 3.66 -19.74
N SER A 282 5.68 4.56 -20.34
CA SER A 282 5.68 4.83 -21.77
C SER A 282 7.00 5.41 -22.26
N ASP A 283 7.61 6.29 -21.47
CA ASP A 283 8.88 6.96 -21.79
C ASP A 283 10.14 6.14 -21.42
N SER A 284 9.96 4.95 -20.82
CA SER A 284 11.06 4.05 -20.46
C SER A 284 11.40 3.04 -21.57
N THR A 285 12.67 2.65 -21.65
CA THR A 285 13.20 1.73 -22.67
C THR A 285 13.06 0.26 -22.22
N PRO A 286 12.51 -0.65 -23.04
CA PRO A 286 12.47 -2.08 -22.73
C PRO A 286 13.86 -2.68 -22.49
N SER A 287 14.01 -3.48 -21.42
CA SER A 287 15.30 -4.07 -21.02
C SER A 287 15.38 -5.59 -21.18
N LEU A 288 14.27 -6.33 -21.07
CA LEU A 288 14.26 -7.80 -21.16
C LEU A 288 14.17 -8.35 -22.60
N ASP A 289 13.99 -7.47 -23.58
CA ASP A 289 13.81 -7.82 -25.00
C ASP A 289 15.05 -7.50 -25.86
N GLN A 290 16.09 -6.90 -25.27
CA GLN A 290 17.27 -6.43 -26.01
C GLN A 290 18.17 -7.58 -26.51
N ASP A 291 18.19 -8.73 -25.83
CA ASP A 291 19.03 -9.89 -26.21
C ASP A 291 18.61 -10.58 -27.52
N LYS A 292 17.38 -10.35 -28.01
CA LYS A 292 16.95 -10.85 -29.32
C LYS A 292 17.43 -9.99 -30.49
N ALA A 293 17.75 -8.71 -30.27
CA ALA A 293 18.16 -7.82 -31.35
C ALA A 293 19.66 -7.94 -31.68
N GLN A 294 20.51 -8.23 -30.68
CA GLN A 294 21.95 -8.37 -30.88
C GLN A 294 22.40 -9.74 -31.41
N SER A 295 21.58 -10.78 -31.29
CA SER A 295 21.87 -12.10 -31.88
C SER A 295 21.52 -12.19 -33.37
N VAL A 296 20.66 -11.32 -33.89
CA VAL A 296 20.28 -11.27 -35.32
C VAL A 296 21.18 -10.30 -36.11
N ALA A 297 21.89 -9.38 -35.45
CA ALA A 297 22.84 -8.47 -36.09
C ALA A 297 24.25 -9.08 -36.29
N ASN A 298 24.51 -10.28 -35.76
CA ASN A 298 25.79 -11.00 -35.86
C ASN A 298 25.69 -12.33 -36.66
N LEU A 299 24.66 -12.47 -37.50
CA LEU A 299 24.52 -13.52 -38.52
C LEU A 299 24.44 -12.86 -39.90
#